data_AF-A0A9K3DT91-F1
#
_entry.id   AF-A0A9K3DT91-F1
#
_cell.length_a   1.000
_cell.length_b   1.000
_cell.length_c   1.000
_cell.angle_alpha   90.00
_cell.angle_beta   90.00
_cell.angle_gamma   90.00
#
_symmetry.space_group_name_H-M   'P 1'
#
loop_
_entity.id
_entity.type
_entity.pdbx_description
1 polymer ?
#
loop_
_entity_poly.entity_id
_entity_poly.type
_entity_poly.pdbx_seq_one_letter_code
_entity_poly.pdbx_strand_id
1 'polypeptide(L)'
;MSFLAAVNIGRRGIHCFSTTSKIPKSLEGGQQRVIDAALGLVREQAKLKGEQVRALGGAKATTCLLGVPLGHHSSYHQGPQYAPPFIREGIWHGSSNNTTEEGMR
;
A
#
# COMPACT_ATOMS: atom_id res chain seq x y z
N MET A 1 -5.60 54.15 47.12
CA MET A 1 -6.12 53.03 46.31
C MET A 1 -5.72 53.25 44.87
N SER A 2 -4.87 52.39 44.30
CA SER A 2 -4.73 52.06 42.86
C SER A 2 -3.45 51.25 42.70
N PHE A 3 -3.59 49.93 42.61
CA PHE A 3 -2.51 48.99 42.29
C PHE A 3 -2.13 49.16 40.82
N LEU A 4 -0.90 49.58 40.52
CA LEU A 4 -0.32 49.40 39.19
C LEU A 4 0.39 48.04 39.17
N ALA A 5 -0.24 47.05 38.54
CA ALA A 5 0.33 45.73 38.35
C ALA A 5 1.41 45.78 37.26
N ALA A 6 2.65 45.47 37.64
CA ALA A 6 3.74 45.20 36.70
C ALA A 6 3.42 43.93 35.91
N VAL A 7 3.24 44.07 34.59
CA VAL A 7 3.06 42.95 33.66
C VAL A 7 4.41 42.24 33.50
N ASN A 8 4.55 41.10 34.19
CA ASN A 8 5.70 40.21 34.03
C ASN A 8 5.50 39.39 32.75
N ILE A 9 6.10 39.84 31.64
CA ILE A 9 6.18 39.07 30.39
C ILE A 9 7.14 37.90 30.62
N GLY A 10 6.59 36.78 31.08
CA GLY A 10 7.30 35.52 31.15
C GLY A 10 7.62 35.03 29.73
N ARG A 11 8.90 35.03 29.36
CA ARG A 11 9.42 34.37 28.16
C ARG A 11 9.15 32.87 28.25
N ARG A 12 8.02 32.40 27.73
CA ARG A 12 7.79 30.97 27.45
C ARG A 12 8.57 30.64 26.18
N GLY A 13 9.79 30.11 26.36
CA GLY A 13 10.56 29.51 25.28
C GLY A 13 9.76 28.36 24.65
N ILE A 14 9.76 28.30 23.33
CA ILE A 14 9.26 27.16 22.58
C ILE A 14 10.14 25.98 22.98
N HIS A 15 9.59 25.04 23.75
CA HIS A 15 10.24 23.75 23.94
C HIS A 15 10.26 23.04 22.60
N CYS A 16 11.41 23.05 21.92
CA CYS A 16 11.66 22.13 20.82
C CYS A 16 11.49 20.72 21.37
N PHE A 17 10.42 20.04 20.95
CA PHE A 17 10.24 18.61 21.17
C PHE A 17 11.37 17.90 20.42
N SER A 18 12.46 17.58 21.10
CA SER A 18 13.50 16.74 20.53
C SER A 18 12.91 15.33 20.39
N THR A 19 12.64 14.93 19.16
CA THR A 19 12.19 13.57 18.82
C THR A 19 13.38 12.61 18.90
N THR A 20 13.87 12.34 20.12
CA THR A 20 14.72 11.17 20.38
C THR A 20 13.81 9.94 20.47
N SER A 21 13.57 9.37 19.28
CA SER A 21 13.13 8.02 18.93
C SER A 21 13.08 6.96 20.06
N LYS A 22 12.06 7.01 20.91
CA LYS A 22 11.57 5.82 21.60
C LYS A 22 10.32 5.34 20.85
N ILE A 23 10.53 4.47 19.86
CA ILE A 23 9.42 3.73 19.26
C ILE A 23 8.73 3.00 20.41
N PRO A 24 7.44 3.28 20.70
CA PRO A 24 6.77 2.57 21.78
C PRO A 24 6.70 1.09 21.41
N LYS A 25 6.98 0.17 22.36
CA LYS A 25 6.93 -1.28 22.14
C LYS A 25 5.57 -1.76 21.59
N SER A 26 4.52 -0.96 21.77
CA SER A 26 3.19 -1.20 21.18
C SER A 26 3.14 -1.02 19.65
N LEU A 27 4.07 -0.25 19.05
CA LEU A 27 4.12 -0.02 17.61
C LEU A 27 4.54 -1.29 16.86
N GLU A 28 5.52 -2.03 17.39
CA GLU A 28 6.02 -3.28 16.81
C GLU A 28 4.90 -4.33 16.71
N GLY A 29 4.13 -4.52 17.78
CA GLY A 29 2.95 -5.39 17.75
C GLY A 29 1.85 -4.90 16.79
N GLY A 30 1.72 -3.59 16.59
CA GLY A 30 0.83 -3.01 15.57
C GLY A 30 1.28 -3.35 14.15
N GLN A 31 2.55 -3.09 13.84
CA GLN A 31 3.17 -3.37 12.54
C GLN A 31 3.07 -4.85 12.18
N GLN A 32 3.40 -5.75 13.12
CA GLN A 32 3.34 -7.19 12.88
C GLN A 32 1.92 -7.64 12.51
N ARG A 33 0.89 -7.18 13.23
CA ARG A 33 -0.50 -7.52 12.91
C ARG A 33 -0.95 -7.01 11.54
N VAL A 34 -0.50 -5.82 11.14
CA VAL A 34 -0.80 -5.27 9.80
C VAL A 34 -0.12 -6.13 8.72
N ILE A 35 1.13 -6.53 8.93
CA ILE A 35 1.86 -7.41 8.02
C ILE A 35 1.15 -8.78 7.93
N ASP A 36 0.80 -9.37 9.06
CA ASP A 36 0.13 -10.68 9.10
C ASP A 36 -1.24 -10.64 8.41
N ALA A 37 -2.02 -9.58 8.61
CA ALA A 37 -3.30 -9.39 7.93
C ALA A 37 -3.14 -9.22 6.41
N ALA A 38 -2.16 -8.41 5.98
CA ALA A 38 -1.87 -8.20 4.57
C ALA A 38 -1.40 -9.49 3.87
N LEU A 39 -0.51 -10.25 4.52
CA LEU A 39 -0.08 -11.56 4.02
C LEU A 39 -1.22 -12.58 4.04
N GLY A 40 -2.07 -12.54 5.06
CA GLY A 40 -3.28 -13.37 5.15
C GLY A 40 -4.23 -13.15 3.97
N LEU A 41 -4.47 -11.88 3.59
CA LEU A 41 -5.30 -11.55 2.44
C LEU A 41 -4.77 -12.18 1.14
N VAL A 42 -3.46 -12.05 0.89
CA VAL A 42 -2.83 -12.62 -0.31
C VAL A 42 -2.89 -14.15 -0.29
N ARG A 43 -2.67 -14.78 0.86
CA ARG A 43 -2.74 -16.25 1.01
C ARG A 43 -4.13 -16.78 0.71
N GLU A 44 -5.18 -16.19 1.29
CA GLU A 44 -6.55 -16.65 1.06
C GLU A 44 -7.00 -16.41 -0.38
N GLN A 45 -6.65 -15.27 -0.98
CA GLN A 45 -6.92 -15.02 -2.40
C GLN A 45 -6.21 -16.04 -3.31
N ALA A 46 -4.93 -16.32 -3.05
CA ALA A 46 -4.17 -17.32 -3.81
C ALA A 46 -4.75 -18.73 -3.65
N LYS A 47 -5.19 -19.09 -2.43
CA LYS A 47 -5.86 -20.37 -2.15
C LYS A 47 -7.14 -20.53 -2.97
N LEU A 48 -8.04 -19.55 -2.89
CA LEU A 48 -9.33 -19.59 -3.61
C LEU A 48 -9.14 -19.67 -5.13
N LYS A 49 -8.22 -18.88 -5.69
CA LYS A 49 -7.92 -18.92 -7.13
C LYS A 49 -7.26 -20.23 -7.55
N GLY A 50 -6.37 -20.79 -6.73
CA GLY A 50 -5.76 -22.09 -6.97
C GLY A 50 -6.78 -23.24 -6.93
N GLU A 51 -7.71 -23.21 -5.98
CA GLU A 51 -8.83 -24.17 -5.92
C GLU A 51 -9.73 -24.06 -7.16
N GLN A 52 -10.07 -22.84 -7.58
CA GLN A 52 -10.85 -22.59 -8.81
C GLN A 52 -10.17 -23.19 -10.05
N VAL A 53 -8.87 -22.95 -10.25
CA VAL A 53 -8.12 -23.48 -11.40
C VAL A 53 -8.06 -25.01 -11.36
N ARG A 54 -7.80 -25.61 -10.18
CA ARG A 54 -7.76 -27.07 -10.03
C ARG A 54 -9.12 -27.72 -10.29
N ALA A 55 -10.21 -27.06 -9.87
CA ALA A 55 -11.57 -27.54 -10.13
C ALA A 55 -11.94 -27.52 -11.62
N LEU A 56 -11.46 -26.51 -12.38
CA LEU A 56 -11.65 -26.46 -13.83
C LEU A 56 -10.80 -27.50 -14.58
N GLY A 57 -9.63 -27.88 -14.03
CA GLY A 57 -8.75 -28.89 -14.61
C GLY A 57 -8.03 -28.42 -15.88
N GLY A 58 -7.17 -29.27 -16.43
CA GLY A 58 -6.50 -29.06 -17.73
C GLY A 58 -5.36 -28.02 -17.76
N ALA A 59 -5.27 -27.12 -16.79
CA ALA A 59 -4.19 -26.13 -16.73
C ALA A 59 -2.89 -26.72 -16.16
N LYS A 60 -1.82 -26.74 -16.96
CA LYS A 60 -0.46 -27.04 -16.49
C LYS A 60 0.16 -25.88 -15.69
N ALA A 61 -0.21 -24.65 -16.06
CA ALA A 61 0.16 -23.42 -15.39
C ALA A 61 -0.93 -22.36 -15.61
N THR A 62 -1.11 -21.47 -14.65
CA THR A 62 -2.01 -20.32 -14.74
C THR A 62 -1.28 -19.08 -14.26
N THR A 63 -1.34 -18.01 -15.04
CA THR A 63 -0.76 -16.71 -14.67
C THR A 63 -1.69 -16.01 -13.67
N CYS A 64 -1.14 -15.54 -12.55
CA CYS A 64 -1.86 -14.79 -11.53
C CYS A 64 -1.21 -13.41 -11.37
N LEU A 65 -2.01 -12.35 -11.48
CA LEU A 65 -1.53 -10.99 -11.33
C LEU A 65 -1.32 -10.64 -9.84
N LEU A 66 -0.13 -10.14 -9.49
CA LEU A 66 0.17 -9.59 -8.18
C LEU A 66 0.55 -8.11 -8.33
N GLY A 67 -0.28 -7.21 -7.82
CA GLY A 67 0.00 -5.78 -7.84
C GLY A 67 0.89 -5.36 -6.67
N VAL A 68 2.03 -4.73 -6.96
CA VAL A 68 2.95 -4.17 -5.95
C VAL A 68 3.00 -2.65 -6.13
N PRO A 69 2.16 -1.88 -5.40
CA PRO A 69 2.06 -0.43 -5.56
C PRO A 69 3.19 0.29 -4.81
N LEU A 70 4.43 0.18 -5.31
CA LEU A 70 5.61 0.84 -4.75
C LEU A 70 6.17 1.85 -5.74
N GLY A 71 6.24 3.12 -5.34
CA GLY A 71 6.81 4.20 -6.16
C GLY A 71 7.97 4.95 -5.49
N HIS A 72 8.18 4.74 -4.19
CA HIS A 72 9.11 5.53 -3.37
C HIS A 72 10.60 5.31 -3.70
N HIS A 73 10.93 4.25 -4.44
CA HIS A 73 12.29 3.97 -4.92
C HIS A 73 12.60 4.51 -6.32
N SER A 74 11.67 5.25 -6.94
CA SER A 74 11.90 5.89 -8.23
C SER A 74 12.86 7.07 -8.12
N SER A 75 13.78 7.22 -9.07
CA SER A 75 14.76 8.30 -9.10
C SER A 75 14.20 9.65 -9.56
N TYR A 76 13.00 9.65 -10.16
CA TYR A 76 12.41 10.86 -10.76
C TYR A 76 10.95 11.08 -10.34
N HIS A 77 10.03 10.17 -10.71
CA HIS A 77 8.59 10.30 -10.41
C HIS A 77 8.02 9.06 -9.72
N GLN A 78 7.20 9.26 -8.69
CA GLN A 78 6.58 8.17 -7.90
C GLN A 78 5.24 7.68 -8.48
N GLY A 79 4.86 8.16 -9.68
CA GLY A 79 3.63 7.76 -10.38
C GLY A 79 3.37 6.25 -10.51
N PRO A 80 4.39 5.37 -10.67
CA PRO A 80 4.16 3.93 -10.82
C PRO A 80 3.38 3.26 -9.67
N GLN A 81 3.35 3.85 -8.47
CA GLN A 81 2.58 3.29 -7.35
C GLN A 81 1.07 3.19 -7.63
N TYR A 82 0.55 4.05 -8.51
CA TYR A 82 -0.87 4.06 -8.89
C TYR A 82 -1.18 3.15 -10.07
N ALA A 83 -0.17 2.58 -10.74
CA ALA A 83 -0.37 1.81 -11.97
C ALA A 83 -1.19 0.51 -11.81
N PRO A 84 -1.04 -0.31 -10.73
CA PRO A 84 -1.67 -1.63 -10.72
C PRO A 84 -3.21 -1.65 -10.86
N PRO A 85 -3.99 -0.74 -10.24
CA PRO A 85 -5.42 -0.62 -10.51
C PRO A 85 -5.74 -0.25 -11.97
N PHE A 86 -5.07 0.74 -12.55
CA PHE A 86 -5.31 1.17 -13.93
C PHE A 86 -4.93 0.11 -14.97
N ILE A 87 -3.87 -0.67 -14.71
CA ILE A 87 -3.51 -1.80 -15.57
C ILE A 87 -4.63 -2.85 -15.55
N ARG A 88 -5.22 -3.15 -14.39
CA ARG A 88 -6.34 -4.11 -14.30
C ARG A 88 -7.57 -3.62 -15.04
N GLU A 89 -7.88 -2.33 -14.95
CA GLU A 89 -8.95 -1.71 -15.72
C GLU A 89 -8.69 -1.80 -17.22
N GLY A 90 -7.46 -1.50 -17.67
CA GLY A 90 -7.08 -1.60 -19.07
C GLY A 90 -7.18 -3.01 -19.66
N ILE A 91 -6.85 -4.05 -18.87
CA ILE A 91 -7.00 -5.46 -19.29
C ILE A 91 -8.47 -5.80 -19.54
N TRP A 92 -9.39 -5.30 -18.71
CA TRP A 92 -10.81 -5.63 -18.76
C TRP A 92 -11.66 -4.50 -19.37
N HIS A 93 -11.04 -3.63 -20.16
CA HIS A 93 -11.73 -2.52 -20.78
C HIS A 93 -12.64 -3.00 -21.91
N GLY A 94 -13.86 -2.48 -22.00
CA GLY A 94 -14.88 -2.95 -22.96
C GLY A 94 -14.57 -2.70 -24.43
N SER A 95 -13.54 -1.90 -24.74
CA SER A 95 -13.12 -1.61 -26.12
C SER A 95 -12.15 -2.64 -26.70
N SER A 96 -11.56 -3.50 -25.87
CA SER A 96 -10.55 -4.48 -26.29
C SER A 96 -11.20 -5.80 -26.73
N ASN A 97 -10.57 -6.49 -27.67
CA ASN A 97 -10.90 -7.88 -27.94
C ASN A 97 -10.42 -8.78 -26.77
N ASN A 98 -10.99 -9.97 -26.66
CA ASN A 98 -10.70 -10.94 -25.59
C ASN A 98 -9.79 -12.09 -26.06
N THR A 99 -9.27 -11.99 -27.28
CA THR A 99 -8.40 -12.97 -27.92
C THR A 99 -7.23 -12.25 -28.56
N THR A 100 -6.04 -12.84 -28.49
CA THR A 100 -4.94 -12.42 -29.34
C THR A 100 -5.35 -12.65 -30.79
N GLU A 101 -5.42 -11.60 -31.60
CA GLU A 101 -5.52 -11.78 -33.06
C GLU A 101 -4.31 -12.61 -33.50
N GLU A 102 -4.50 -13.59 -34.39
CA GLU A 102 -3.38 -14.36 -34.94
C GLU A 102 -2.31 -13.37 -35.41
N GLY A 103 -1.21 -13.28 -34.66
CA GLY A 103 -0.14 -12.36 -34.98
C GLY A 103 0.35 -12.63 -36.40
N MET A 104 0.63 -11.55 -37.13
CA MET A 104 1.15 -11.60 -38.50
C MET A 104 2.30 -12.63 -38.55
N ARG A 105 2.09 -13.71 -39.31
CA ARG A 105 3.09 -14.75 -39.59
C ARG A 105 4.17 -14.22 -40.51
#